data_AF-A0A1B6LJ76-F1
#
_entry.id   AF-A0A1B6LJ76-F1
#
_cell.length_a   1.000
_cell.length_b   1.000
_cell.length_c   1.000
_cell.angle_alpha   90.00
_cell.angle_beta   90.00
_cell.angle_gamma   90.00
#
_symmetry.space_group_name_H-M   'P 1'
#
loop_
_entity.id
_entity.type
_entity.pdbx_description
1 polymer ?
#
loop_
_entity_poly.entity_id
_entity_poly.type
_entity_poly.pdbx_seq_one_letter_code
_entity_poly.pdbx_strand_id
1 'polypeptide(L)'
;SISFDSMCVPPPPASRLVRDQQQESCSIVSHHPVLTEQQVRQALLSHISKHSCYGRDAAKAQVVTALQASSAFHYQLETFTERRENSWAYTAFSPVTEVDGPDNGPAPLPWDIPVIPRNMFEAEVKTLWVPHTSSVKNCFRCNSQGSIACQECYAKGWIRCLHC
;
A
#
# COMPACT_ATOMS: atom_id res chain seq x y z
N SER A 1 -1.37 -10.55 29.20
CA SER A 1 -2.36 -11.34 28.45
C SER A 1 -1.88 -11.44 27.02
N ILE A 2 -1.70 -12.65 26.47
CA ILE A 2 -1.34 -12.86 25.07
C ILE A 2 -2.65 -12.81 24.28
N SER A 3 -2.84 -11.78 23.46
CA SER A 3 -3.99 -11.71 22.54
C SER A 3 -3.59 -12.25 21.17
N PHE A 4 -4.48 -13.00 20.54
CA PHE A 4 -4.36 -13.42 19.14
C PHE A 4 -4.93 -12.39 18.17
N ASP A 5 -5.54 -11.33 18.69
CA ASP A 5 -6.04 -10.22 17.88
C ASP A 5 -4.85 -9.39 17.36
N SER A 6 -4.96 -8.96 16.10
CA SER A 6 -4.01 -8.03 15.52
C SER A 6 -4.08 -6.68 16.23
N MET A 7 -2.93 -6.17 16.66
CA MET A 7 -2.79 -4.82 17.17
C MET A 7 -2.05 -3.94 16.16
N CYS A 8 -2.57 -2.74 15.91
CA CYS A 8 -1.91 -1.77 15.06
C CYS A 8 -0.70 -1.17 15.77
N VAL A 9 0.44 -1.12 15.09
CA VAL A 9 1.66 -0.48 15.61
C VAL A 9 1.76 0.93 15.02
N PRO A 10 1.82 2.00 15.84
CA PRO A 10 1.97 3.36 15.33
C PRO A 10 3.36 3.54 14.70
N PRO A 11 3.48 4.32 13.60
CA PRO A 11 4.78 4.64 13.02
C PRO A 11 5.68 5.39 14.00
N PRO A 12 7.01 5.26 13.87
CA PRO A 12 7.93 6.08 14.64
C PRO A 12 7.68 7.56 14.34
N PRO A 13 7.93 8.46 15.30
CA PRO A 13 7.77 9.89 15.08
C PRO A 13 8.64 10.31 13.90
N ALA A 14 8.06 11.09 12.98
CA ALA A 14 8.79 11.61 11.84
C ALA A 14 10.04 12.35 12.34
N SER A 15 11.22 11.91 11.90
CA SER A 15 12.42 12.72 12.04
C SER A 15 12.13 14.03 11.31
N ARG A 16 12.29 15.16 12.00
CA ARG A 16 12.22 16.46 11.36
C ARG A 16 13.31 16.48 10.29
N LEU A 17 12.93 16.22 9.04
CA LEU A 17 13.75 16.58 7.91
C LEU A 17 13.90 18.09 8.01
N VAL A 18 15.07 18.54 8.45
CA VAL A 18 15.48 19.92 8.23
C VAL A 18 15.42 20.06 6.73
N ARG A 19 14.38 20.75 6.26
CA ARG A 19 14.19 21.03 4.86
C ARG A 19 15.40 21.87 4.48
N ASP A 20 16.40 21.26 3.85
CA ASP A 20 17.44 22.03 3.19
C ASP A 20 16.70 22.98 2.27
N GLN A 21 16.85 24.28 2.54
CA GLN A 21 16.17 25.36 1.82
C GLN A 21 16.67 25.50 0.38
N GLN A 22 17.31 24.48 -0.18
CA GLN A 22 17.44 24.30 -1.62
C GLN A 22 16.09 23.84 -2.17
N GLN A 23 15.11 24.73 -2.03
CA GLN A 23 14.04 24.83 -2.99
C GLN A 23 14.73 25.24 -4.30
N GLU A 24 15.32 24.25 -4.99
CA GLU A 24 15.55 24.36 -6.41
C GLU A 24 14.19 24.74 -6.97
N SER A 25 14.05 26.01 -7.33
CA SER A 25 12.93 26.45 -8.13
C SER A 25 13.01 25.57 -9.38
N CYS A 26 12.17 24.53 -9.46
CA CYS A 26 11.83 23.96 -10.74
C CYS A 26 11.18 25.11 -11.51
N SER A 27 12.01 25.87 -12.22
CA SER A 27 11.56 26.75 -13.27
C SER A 27 10.95 25.82 -14.30
N ILE A 28 9.65 25.59 -14.20
CA ILE A 28 8.91 24.92 -15.24
C ILE A 28 9.01 25.87 -16.44
N VAL A 29 10.02 25.64 -17.27
CA VAL A 29 10.17 26.33 -18.54
C VAL A 29 8.98 25.90 -19.37
N SER A 30 7.94 26.72 -19.32
CA SER A 30 6.72 26.51 -20.08
C SER A 30 7.06 26.83 -21.53
N HIS A 31 7.61 25.85 -22.25
CA HIS A 31 7.70 25.91 -23.70
C HIS A 31 6.27 25.82 -24.24
N HIS A 32 5.61 26.97 -24.36
CA HIS A 32 4.32 27.04 -25.01
C HIS A 32 4.53 26.83 -26.52
N PRO A 33 3.86 25.84 -27.14
CA PRO A 33 3.79 25.81 -28.59
C PRO A 33 3.09 27.09 -29.04
N VAL A 34 3.79 27.90 -29.83
CA VAL A 34 3.24 29.12 -30.42
C VAL A 34 2.27 28.68 -31.51
N LEU A 35 0.97 28.66 -31.18
CA LEU A 35 -0.08 28.38 -32.15
C LEU A 35 -0.28 29.61 -33.04
N THR A 36 -0.30 29.40 -34.35
CA THR A 36 -0.67 30.47 -35.29
C THR A 36 -2.19 30.62 -35.32
N GLU A 37 -2.67 31.81 -35.66
CA GLU A 37 -4.10 32.07 -35.81
C GLU A 37 -4.76 31.08 -36.80
N GLN A 38 -4.07 30.75 -37.88
CA GLN A 38 -4.54 29.78 -38.87
C GLN A 38 -4.79 28.40 -38.25
N GLN A 39 -3.89 27.92 -37.38
CA GLN A 39 -4.06 26.64 -36.68
C GLN A 39 -5.25 26.66 -35.73
N VAL A 40 -5.44 27.77 -34.99
CA VAL A 40 -6.58 27.94 -34.08
C VAL A 40 -7.90 27.96 -34.85
N ARG A 41 -7.97 28.67 -35.97
CA ARG A 41 -9.17 28.72 -36.83
C ARG A 41 -9.50 27.37 -37.43
N GLN A 42 -8.50 26.63 -37.91
CA GLN A 42 -8.70 25.29 -38.44
C GLN A 42 -9.20 24.32 -37.37
N ALA A 43 -8.64 24.39 -36.15
CA ALA A 43 -9.10 23.58 -35.02
C ALA A 43 -10.55 23.89 -34.63
N LEU A 44 -10.92 25.19 -34.57
CA LEU A 44 -12.29 25.63 -34.29
C LEU A 44 -13.28 25.10 -35.34
N LEU A 45 -12.96 25.24 -36.63
CA LEU A 45 -13.81 24.75 -37.71
C LEU A 45 -13.94 23.23 -37.70
N SER A 46 -12.87 22.50 -37.37
CA SER A 46 -12.87 21.04 -37.21
C SER A 46 -13.71 20.59 -36.02
N HIS A 47 -13.72 21.34 -34.92
CA HIS A 47 -14.58 21.07 -33.77
C HIS A 47 -16.06 21.28 -34.14
N ILE A 48 -16.38 22.42 -34.75
CA ILE A 48 -17.74 22.78 -35.14
C ILE A 48 -18.32 21.80 -36.17
N SER A 49 -17.51 21.30 -37.11
CA SER A 49 -18.01 20.35 -38.12
C SER A 49 -18.52 19.04 -37.53
N LYS A 50 -18.04 18.66 -36.33
CA LYS A 50 -18.47 17.48 -35.57
C LYS A 50 -19.78 17.69 -34.78
N HIS A 51 -20.25 18.94 -34.67
CA HIS A 51 -21.47 19.30 -33.94
C HIS A 51 -22.53 19.85 -34.91
N SER A 52 -23.56 19.04 -35.21
CA SER A 52 -24.58 19.34 -36.24
C SER A 52 -25.40 20.61 -35.98
N CYS A 53 -25.56 20.99 -34.71
CA CYS A 53 -26.34 22.17 -34.30
C CYS A 53 -25.52 23.46 -34.22
N TYR A 54 -24.21 23.42 -34.48
CA TYR A 54 -23.36 24.61 -34.40
C TYR A 54 -23.38 25.39 -35.71
N GLY A 55 -23.64 26.70 -35.62
CA GLY A 55 -23.62 27.61 -36.77
C GLY A 55 -22.23 27.75 -37.36
N ARG A 56 -22.04 27.32 -38.61
CA ARG A 56 -20.73 27.36 -39.30
C ARG A 56 -20.33 28.75 -39.77
N ASP A 57 -21.30 29.58 -40.13
CA ASP A 57 -21.03 30.89 -40.74
C ASP A 57 -20.45 31.88 -39.72
N ALA A 58 -20.93 31.85 -38.48
CA ALA A 58 -20.38 32.66 -37.38
C ALA A 58 -18.90 32.35 -37.12
N ALA A 59 -18.51 31.07 -37.16
CA ALA A 59 -17.13 30.66 -36.94
C ALA A 59 -16.18 30.99 -38.10
N LYS A 60 -16.69 31.01 -39.35
CA LYS A 60 -15.92 31.46 -40.51
C LYS A 60 -15.69 32.98 -40.47
N ALA A 61 -16.71 33.74 -40.09
CA ALA A 61 -16.69 35.20 -40.05
C ALA A 61 -16.05 35.79 -38.79
N GLN A 62 -15.77 34.97 -37.76
CA GLN A 62 -15.16 35.41 -36.50
C GLN A 62 -13.86 36.20 -36.73
N VAL A 63 -13.67 37.34 -36.08
CA VAL A 63 -12.37 38.04 -36.08
C VAL A 63 -11.62 37.67 -34.79
N VAL A 64 -10.39 37.14 -34.92
CA VAL A 64 -9.53 36.85 -33.76
C VAL A 64 -8.80 38.13 -33.39
N THR A 65 -9.12 38.71 -32.23
CA THR A 65 -8.52 39.98 -31.79
C THR A 65 -7.28 39.77 -30.93
N ALA A 66 -7.21 38.66 -30.19
CA ALA A 66 -6.07 38.29 -29.37
C ALA A 66 -6.01 36.76 -29.20
N LEU A 67 -4.79 36.23 -29.13
CA LEU A 67 -4.53 34.83 -28.76
C LEU A 67 -3.75 34.82 -27.45
N GLN A 68 -4.41 34.40 -26.37
CA GLN A 68 -3.80 34.24 -25.06
C GLN A 68 -3.61 32.76 -24.76
N ALA A 69 -2.35 32.31 -24.79
CA ALA A 69 -2.01 30.99 -24.32
C ALA A 69 -2.01 30.98 -22.79
N SER A 70 -2.68 30.00 -22.19
CA SER A 70 -2.54 29.66 -20.77
C SER A 70 -2.24 28.19 -20.63
N SER A 71 -1.41 27.82 -19.66
CA SER A 71 -1.17 26.43 -19.28
C SER A 71 -1.99 26.08 -18.04
N ALA A 72 -2.49 24.85 -18.02
CA ALA A 72 -2.95 24.21 -16.80
C ALA A 72 -2.10 22.94 -16.62
N PHE A 73 -1.53 22.77 -15.42
CA PHE A 73 -0.84 21.54 -15.06
C PHE A 73 -1.83 20.62 -14.40
N HIS A 74 -2.03 19.44 -14.98
CA HIS A 74 -2.72 18.35 -14.32
C HIS A 74 -1.64 17.44 -13.73
N TYR A 75 -1.58 17.34 -12.41
CA TYR A 75 -0.72 16.40 -11.71
C TYR A 75 -1.57 15.46 -10.86
N GLN A 76 -1.08 14.24 -10.70
CA GLN A 76 -1.64 13.25 -9.78
C GLN A 76 -0.62 13.05 -8.67
N LEU A 77 -1.04 13.27 -7.42
CA LEU A 77 -0.24 12.93 -6.25
C LEU A 77 -0.64 11.53 -5.80
N GLU A 78 0.29 10.59 -5.90
CA GLU A 78 0.13 9.25 -5.35
C GLU A 78 0.96 9.14 -4.07
N THR A 79 0.27 8.96 -2.96
CA THR A 79 0.91 8.76 -1.65
C THR A 79 0.84 7.30 -1.27
N PHE A 80 1.98 6.74 -0.88
CA PHE A 80 2.09 5.38 -0.40
C PHE A 80 2.36 5.39 1.09
N THR A 81 1.64 4.55 1.82
CA THR A 81 1.71 4.48 3.28
C THR A 81 1.95 3.05 3.70
N GLU A 82 2.78 2.87 4.72
CA GLU A 82 3.01 1.58 5.35
C GLU A 82 2.22 1.50 6.66
N ARG A 83 1.54 0.37 6.87
CA ARG A 83 0.87 0.03 8.14
C ARG A 83 1.46 -1.28 8.64
N ARG A 84 1.83 -1.33 9.93
CA ARG A 84 2.29 -2.55 10.61
C ARG A 84 1.29 -2.99 11.66
N GLU A 85 1.07 -4.30 11.72
CA GLU A 85 0.27 -4.96 12.75
C GLU A 85 1.07 -6.12 13.33
N ASN A 86 0.89 -6.39 14.62
CA ASN A 86 1.43 -7.58 15.26
C ASN A 86 0.30 -8.44 15.82
N SER A 87 0.44 -9.75 15.67
CA SER A 87 -0.45 -10.75 16.27
C SER A 87 0.36 -11.97 16.66
N TRP A 88 -0.12 -12.69 17.67
CA TRP A 88 0.42 -14.01 17.98
C TRP A 88 -0.17 -15.04 17.01
N ALA A 89 0.67 -15.96 16.54
CA ALA A 89 0.27 -17.10 15.74
C ALA A 89 0.81 -18.39 16.38
N TYR A 90 0.15 -19.52 16.11
CA TYR A 90 0.59 -20.83 16.57
C TYR A 90 0.58 -21.83 15.42
N THR A 91 1.45 -22.83 15.52
CA THR A 91 1.49 -23.99 14.63
C THR A 91 1.80 -25.23 15.47
N ALA A 92 1.53 -26.42 14.92
CA ALA A 92 1.91 -27.68 15.54
C ALA A 92 3.45 -27.75 15.66
N PHE A 93 3.94 -28.20 16.82
CA PHE A 93 5.37 -28.31 17.06
C PHE A 93 5.96 -29.47 16.26
N SER A 94 7.07 -29.24 15.57
CA SER A 94 7.86 -30.26 14.89
C SER A 94 9.24 -30.33 15.54
N PRO A 95 9.76 -31.54 15.85
CA PRO A 95 11.08 -31.70 16.46
C PRO A 95 12.22 -31.29 15.52
N VAL A 96 11.94 -31.10 14.22
CA VAL A 96 12.91 -30.66 13.21
C VAL A 96 12.94 -29.13 13.08
N THR A 97 11.87 -28.44 13.53
CA THR A 97 11.79 -26.99 13.41
C THR A 97 12.54 -26.34 14.55
N GLU A 98 13.57 -25.56 14.21
CA GLU A 98 14.27 -24.71 15.17
C GLU A 98 13.30 -23.66 15.72
N VAL A 99 13.32 -23.48 17.05
CA VAL A 99 12.47 -22.50 17.73
C VAL A 99 13.29 -21.26 17.98
N ASP A 100 12.98 -20.19 17.25
CA ASP A 100 13.64 -18.91 17.44
C ASP A 100 13.05 -18.13 18.63
N GLY A 101 13.49 -18.51 19.83
CA GLY A 101 13.04 -17.91 21.08
C GLY A 101 13.99 -16.84 21.66
N PRO A 102 13.66 -16.31 22.86
CA PRO A 102 14.43 -15.25 23.52
C PRO A 102 15.90 -15.61 23.82
N ASP A 103 16.23 -16.90 23.85
CA ASP A 103 17.59 -17.38 24.05
C ASP A 103 18.53 -17.03 22.88
N ASN A 104 17.99 -16.73 21.69
CA ASN A 104 18.75 -16.33 20.50
C ASN A 104 18.96 -14.81 20.41
N GLY A 105 18.40 -14.02 21.32
CA GLY A 105 18.57 -12.57 21.35
C GLY A 105 17.32 -11.80 21.81
N PRO A 106 17.44 -10.47 21.99
CA PRO A 106 16.29 -9.63 22.29
C PRO A 106 15.39 -9.48 21.06
N ALA A 107 14.07 -9.56 21.25
CA ALA A 107 13.12 -9.29 20.18
C ALA A 107 13.22 -7.83 19.70
N PRO A 108 13.26 -7.57 18.38
CA PRO A 108 13.32 -6.22 17.83
C PRO A 108 11.99 -5.48 18.02
N LEU A 109 12.01 -4.14 17.95
CA LEU A 109 10.76 -3.37 17.85
C LEU A 109 10.13 -3.62 16.47
N PRO A 110 8.79 -3.48 16.33
CA PRO A 110 8.13 -3.79 15.06
C PRO A 110 8.63 -2.99 13.87
N TRP A 111 9.12 -1.75 14.08
CA TRP A 111 9.67 -0.88 13.04
C TRP A 111 11.16 -1.08 12.76
N ASP A 112 11.87 -1.80 13.63
CA ASP A 112 13.28 -2.17 13.42
C ASP A 112 13.41 -3.37 12.48
N ILE A 113 12.31 -4.09 12.23
CA ILE A 113 12.27 -5.21 11.29
C ILE A 113 12.31 -4.64 9.85
N PRO A 114 13.34 -4.95 9.05
CA PRO A 114 13.42 -4.45 7.69
C PRO A 114 12.36 -5.10 6.81
N VAL A 115 11.60 -4.28 6.07
CA VAL A 115 10.61 -4.72 5.09
C VAL A 115 10.87 -3.98 3.78
N ILE A 116 11.36 -4.71 2.78
CA ILE A 116 11.67 -4.13 1.46
C ILE A 116 10.48 -4.41 0.54
N PRO A 117 9.79 -3.40 -0.03
CA PRO A 117 8.70 -3.63 -0.97
C PRO A 117 9.22 -4.30 -2.26
N ARG A 118 8.39 -5.12 -2.92
CA ARG A 118 8.80 -5.75 -4.20
C ARG A 118 9.04 -4.74 -5.30
N ASN A 119 8.10 -3.79 -5.43
CA ASN A 119 8.12 -2.72 -6.40
C ASN A 119 7.82 -1.40 -5.69
N MET A 120 8.39 -0.31 -6.18
CA MET A 120 8.04 1.02 -5.70
C MET A 120 6.61 1.33 -6.13
N PHE A 121 5.82 1.94 -5.24
CA PHE A 121 4.49 2.46 -5.57
C PHE A 121 3.46 1.39 -5.95
N GLU A 122 3.60 0.17 -5.42
CA GLU A 122 2.61 -0.90 -5.57
C GLU A 122 2.07 -1.35 -4.21
N ALA A 123 0.77 -1.65 -4.15
CA ALA A 123 0.14 -2.16 -2.95
C ALA A 123 0.59 -3.60 -2.68
N GLU A 124 1.15 -3.85 -1.50
CA GLU A 124 1.62 -5.17 -1.08
C GLU A 124 1.30 -5.42 0.40
N VAL A 125 1.03 -6.67 0.75
CA VAL A 125 0.92 -7.15 2.14
C VAL A 125 1.97 -8.23 2.37
N LYS A 126 2.74 -8.12 3.46
CA LYS A 126 3.75 -9.10 3.88
C LYS A 126 3.49 -9.57 5.30
N THR A 127 3.57 -10.89 5.50
CA THR A 127 3.55 -11.52 6.83
C THR A 127 4.92 -12.07 7.14
N LEU A 128 5.50 -11.66 8.26
CA LEU A 128 6.85 -12.02 8.70
C LEU A 128 6.80 -12.51 10.14
N TRP A 129 7.64 -13.49 10.48
CA TRP A 129 7.85 -13.89 11.86
C TRP A 129 8.69 -12.83 12.57
N VAL A 130 8.29 -12.46 13.79
CA VAL A 130 9.08 -11.55 14.62
C VAL A 130 10.26 -12.33 15.21
N PRO A 131 11.51 -11.93 14.94
CA PRO A 131 12.67 -12.64 15.46
C PRO A 131 12.67 -12.76 16.98
N HIS A 132 13.17 -13.88 17.49
CA HIS A 132 13.39 -14.16 18.91
C HIS A 132 12.12 -14.13 19.79
N THR A 133 10.93 -14.32 19.19
CA THR A 133 9.64 -14.32 19.91
C THR A 133 8.95 -15.69 19.95
N SER A 134 9.51 -16.70 19.28
CA SER A 134 8.91 -18.03 19.23
C SER A 134 9.03 -18.75 20.57
N SER A 135 8.02 -19.53 20.92
CA SER A 135 8.10 -20.42 22.09
C SER A 135 7.21 -21.63 21.92
N VAL A 136 7.62 -22.76 22.51
CA VAL A 136 6.79 -23.97 22.58
C VAL A 136 5.88 -23.87 23.80
N LYS A 137 4.59 -24.09 23.59
CA LYS A 137 3.58 -24.10 24.64
C LYS A 137 2.76 -25.38 24.56
N ASN A 138 2.15 -25.75 25.69
CA ASN A 138 1.17 -26.83 25.71
C ASN A 138 0.03 -26.49 24.75
N CYS A 139 -0.44 -27.48 24.01
CA CYS A 139 -1.54 -27.24 23.07
C CYS A 139 -2.80 -26.82 23.83
N PHE A 140 -3.35 -25.66 23.49
CA PHE A 140 -4.56 -25.12 24.10
C PHE A 140 -5.79 -26.00 23.88
N ARG A 141 -5.78 -26.88 22.85
CA ARG A 141 -6.91 -27.73 22.50
C ARG A 141 -6.84 -29.10 23.16
N CYS A 142 -5.65 -29.73 23.17
CA CYS A 142 -5.45 -31.09 23.71
C CYS A 142 -4.83 -31.09 25.12
N ASN A 143 -4.43 -29.94 25.67
CA ASN A 143 -3.63 -29.83 26.91
C ASN A 143 -2.46 -30.84 26.93
N SER A 144 -1.77 -30.95 25.79
CA SER A 144 -0.64 -31.87 25.56
C SER A 144 -0.98 -33.37 25.60
N GLN A 145 -2.26 -33.76 25.54
CA GLN A 145 -2.67 -35.19 25.48
C GLN A 145 -2.53 -35.82 24.09
N GLY A 146 -2.33 -35.02 23.03
CA GLY A 146 -2.26 -35.46 21.64
C GLY A 146 -3.57 -35.96 21.03
N SER A 147 -4.64 -36.07 21.83
CA SER A 147 -5.96 -36.54 21.43
C SER A 147 -7.06 -35.71 22.08
N ILE A 148 -8.25 -35.72 21.46
CA ILE A 148 -9.47 -35.09 21.98
C ILE A 148 -10.65 -36.05 21.83
N ALA A 149 -11.67 -35.89 22.67
CA ALA A 149 -12.88 -36.69 22.59
C ALA A 149 -13.59 -36.48 21.25
N CYS A 150 -13.93 -37.59 20.58
CA CYS A 150 -14.62 -37.56 19.30
C CYS A 150 -16.04 -37.03 19.46
N GLN A 151 -16.35 -35.92 18.80
CA GLN A 151 -17.68 -35.31 18.86
C GLN A 151 -18.71 -36.13 18.07
N GLU A 152 -18.31 -36.78 16.99
CA GLU A 152 -19.22 -37.58 16.14
C GLU A 152 -19.75 -38.83 16.85
N CYS A 153 -18.94 -39.46 17.72
CA CYS A 153 -19.37 -40.61 18.51
C CYS A 153 -19.76 -40.25 19.96
N TYR A 154 -20.03 -38.96 20.24
CA TYR A 154 -20.46 -38.47 21.56
C TYR A 154 -19.49 -38.85 22.68
N ALA A 155 -18.19 -38.59 22.47
CA ALA A 155 -17.10 -38.86 23.42
C ALA A 155 -16.90 -40.35 23.79
N LYS A 156 -17.43 -41.29 22.99
CA LYS A 156 -17.17 -42.74 23.16
C LYS A 156 -15.80 -43.18 22.63
N GLY A 157 -15.08 -42.29 21.95
CA GLY A 157 -13.77 -42.54 21.37
C GLY A 157 -12.93 -41.28 21.30
N TRP A 158 -11.71 -41.44 20.80
CA TRP A 158 -10.71 -40.38 20.74
C TRP A 158 -10.27 -40.17 19.29
N ILE A 159 -10.00 -38.91 18.94
CA ILE A 159 -9.38 -38.54 17.67
C ILE A 159 -8.08 -37.81 17.93
N ARG A 160 -7.13 -37.88 16.99
CA ARG A 160 -5.87 -37.16 17.08
C ARG A 160 -6.13 -35.65 17.06
N CYS A 161 -5.48 -34.91 17.95
CA CYS A 161 -5.50 -33.46 17.85
C CYS A 161 -4.66 -33.03 16.65
N LEU A 162 -5.18 -32.09 15.84
CA LEU A 162 -4.46 -31.55 14.67
C LEU A 162 -3.76 -30.21 14.97
N HIS A 163 -3.93 -29.69 16.18
CA HIS A 163 -3.20 -28.52 16.70
C HIS A 163 -2.01 -28.92 17.60
N CYS A 164 -1.83 -30.23 17.72
CA CYS A 164 -0.68 -30.94 18.23
C CYS A 164 -0.09 -31.60 16.94
#